data_AF-A0A847YVD4-F1
#
_entry.id   AF-A0A847YVD4-F1
#
_cell.length_a   1.000
_cell.length_b   1.000
_cell.length_c   1.000
_cell.angle_alpha   90.00
_cell.angle_beta   90.00
_cell.angle_gamma   90.00
#
_symmetry.space_group_name_H-M   'P 1'
#
loop_
_entity.id
_entity.type
_entity.pdbx_description
1 polymer ?
#
loop_
_entity_poly.entity_id
_entity_poly.type
_entity_poly.pdbx_seq_one_letter_code
_entity_poly.pdbx_strand_id
1 'polypeptide(L)'
;MEKNSIQSEIVNHNTIKSEEFMSIGQLLSESWLTFKKSILNLFLISLLSFVLSLISIGIIGLVVIISIGVKISSLSSFNFSNLLTSNFSTLLVPFIALVLGFLLFVIIQAALQIASIIVIDKKGEEGSFGKALGIGFSLAIPLIATLILTQIIILGGLFLFIIPVLIFGLMLMFVPYEVALSGKSLFKAINGSLKITIQHFGEILVRWLVMVGIVLGIMIFLPLLLEAVNKNLGLMFRFIMIFGNMLVSWYFMAYSVTLYKDAKEKTDWTKKTNTIWVWLIAIFGWIMAVTLGILLYNTIQSKIPDIEKLIQNKEKIENLEQKEAERITSYIPSACGLSVPVTNTSDTYEGKDRKWIFKEYPLKPEAFITLDQNVLPHEVAWGSFLFYKSQDDESGINPGFEIICVDNTKSLTQEDYLALALANKDYEVSHEDSLKWGEVPLDLVYVKGTNSEGEEFRDVQYVGLSKDEKKLFLIKWWGVDEEKFATISAQLDEDMLMMRKNLKYRDVNETISDLTTQFLNSNKSNNQQSTNTNSQVSSCTPFNIREGEFASNKCYSQQDYDDLQYYLQRFNSSAATYNGAVASMSITCNGSDFFKDQCEQDKKDKEQAEADINNYRNTINGIIAKGR
;
A
#
# COMPACT_ATOMS: atom_id res chain seq x y z
N MET A 1 3.43 -80.63 56.15
CA MET A 1 2.18 -79.86 56.39
C MET A 1 2.57 -78.41 56.12
N GLU A 2 2.13 -77.70 55.08
CA GLU A 2 0.91 -77.76 54.29
C GLU A 2 1.22 -77.13 52.92
N LYS A 3 0.89 -77.85 51.85
CA LYS A 3 1.04 -77.42 50.44
C LYS A 3 -0.20 -76.61 50.07
N ASN A 4 -0.05 -75.33 49.75
CA ASN A 4 -1.09 -74.58 49.04
C ASN A 4 -0.69 -74.43 47.57
N SER A 5 -1.28 -75.30 46.76
CA SER A 5 -1.29 -75.25 45.30
C SER A 5 -2.24 -74.15 44.83
N ILE A 6 -1.69 -73.02 44.42
CA ILE A 6 -2.43 -72.08 43.57
C ILE A 6 -2.18 -72.55 42.13
N GLN A 7 -3.17 -73.28 41.59
CA GLN A 7 -3.28 -73.53 40.16
C GLN A 7 -3.43 -72.17 39.47
N SER A 8 -2.37 -71.73 38.80
CA SER A 8 -2.45 -70.69 37.79
C SER A 8 -3.32 -71.20 36.65
N GLU A 9 -4.56 -70.71 36.61
CA GLU A 9 -5.45 -70.81 35.47
C GLU A 9 -4.77 -70.12 34.29
N ILE A 10 -4.10 -70.90 33.44
CA ILE A 10 -3.61 -70.46 32.14
C ILE A 10 -4.86 -70.27 31.28
N VAL A 11 -5.51 -69.12 31.45
CA VAL A 11 -6.50 -68.63 30.50
C VAL A 11 -5.74 -68.38 29.20
N ASN A 12 -5.83 -69.37 28.33
CA ASN A 12 -5.29 -69.33 26.98
C ASN A 12 -6.15 -68.34 26.18
N HIS A 13 -5.92 -67.04 26.42
CA HIS A 13 -6.42 -65.97 25.55
C HIS A 13 -5.67 -66.06 24.23
N ASN A 14 -6.06 -67.03 23.41
CA ASN A 14 -6.00 -66.88 21.96
C ASN A 14 -6.98 -65.76 21.62
N THR A 15 -6.60 -64.52 21.91
CA THR A 15 -7.20 -63.32 21.35
C THR A 15 -7.06 -63.47 19.85
N ILE A 16 -8.15 -63.91 19.21
CA ILE A 16 -8.34 -63.81 17.77
C ILE A 16 -8.09 -62.34 17.47
N LYS A 17 -6.92 -62.03 16.90
CA LYS A 17 -6.60 -60.68 16.46
C LYS A 17 -7.71 -60.30 15.50
N SER A 18 -8.54 -59.33 15.88
CA SER A 18 -9.58 -58.87 14.97
C SER A 18 -8.88 -58.30 13.74
N GLU A 19 -9.10 -58.92 12.58
CA GLU A 19 -8.50 -58.48 11.33
C GLU A 19 -9.00 -57.08 10.93
N GLU A 20 -10.15 -56.64 11.48
CA GLU A 20 -10.79 -55.38 11.13
C GLU A 20 -10.28 -54.18 11.95
N PHE A 21 -9.97 -53.08 11.27
CA PHE A 21 -9.64 -51.78 11.88
C PHE A 21 -10.72 -51.31 12.85
N MET A 22 -10.33 -50.61 13.92
CA MET A 22 -11.29 -49.95 14.80
C MET A 22 -12.23 -49.06 13.96
N SER A 23 -13.52 -49.07 14.30
CA SER A 23 -14.47 -48.14 13.68
C SER A 23 -14.05 -46.70 13.98
N ILE A 24 -14.41 -45.75 13.11
CA ILE A 24 -14.07 -44.32 13.29
C ILE A 24 -14.57 -43.80 14.65
N GLY A 25 -15.78 -44.21 15.06
CA GLY A 25 -16.34 -43.81 16.36
C GLY A 25 -15.57 -44.38 17.55
N GLN A 26 -15.14 -45.65 17.48
CA GLN A 26 -14.28 -46.25 18.51
C GLN A 26 -12.93 -45.54 18.57
N LEU A 27 -12.31 -45.29 17.42
CA LEU A 27 -11.04 -44.58 17.35
C LEU A 27 -11.13 -43.19 17.97
N LEU A 28 -12.13 -42.39 17.61
CA LEU A 28 -12.36 -41.07 18.21
C LEU A 28 -12.58 -41.14 19.73
N SER A 29 -13.33 -42.14 20.20
CA SER A 29 -13.64 -42.36 21.61
C SER A 29 -12.41 -42.78 22.42
N GLU A 30 -11.64 -43.75 21.94
CA GLU A 30 -10.42 -44.21 22.58
C GLU A 30 -9.34 -43.13 22.62
N SER A 31 -9.21 -42.37 21.54
CA SER A 31 -8.30 -41.22 21.49
C SER A 31 -8.73 -40.11 22.44
N TRP A 32 -10.03 -39.90 22.64
CA TRP A 32 -10.54 -38.94 23.62
C TRP A 32 -10.25 -39.38 25.06
N LEU A 33 -10.41 -40.67 25.37
CA LEU A 33 -10.05 -41.22 26.67
C LEU A 33 -8.55 -41.14 26.94
N THR A 34 -7.73 -41.40 25.92
CA THR A 34 -6.27 -41.27 26.00
C THR A 34 -5.86 -39.81 26.22
N PHE A 35 -6.42 -38.90 25.43
CA PHE A 35 -6.22 -37.46 25.57
C PHE A 35 -6.56 -36.96 26.98
N LYS A 36 -7.73 -37.30 27.53
CA LYS A 36 -8.14 -36.88 28.88
C LYS A 36 -7.15 -37.33 29.96
N LYS A 37 -6.58 -38.53 29.83
CA LYS A 37 -5.62 -39.06 30.81
C LYS A 37 -4.28 -38.34 30.73
N SER A 38 -3.90 -37.89 29.54
CA SER A 38 -2.59 -37.28 29.26
C SER A 38 -2.61 -35.74 29.30
N ILE A 39 -3.77 -35.10 29.36
CA ILE A 39 -3.93 -33.65 29.18
C ILE A 39 -3.06 -32.80 30.10
N LEU A 40 -2.92 -33.17 31.38
CA LEU A 40 -2.10 -32.41 32.34
C LEU A 40 -0.62 -32.47 31.96
N ASN A 41 -0.11 -33.65 31.63
CA ASN A 41 1.29 -33.82 31.25
C ASN A 41 1.57 -33.16 29.88
N LEU A 42 0.63 -33.22 28.94
CA LEU A 42 0.72 -32.50 27.66
C LEU A 42 0.71 -30.98 27.86
N PHE A 43 -0.07 -30.46 28.81
CA PHE A 43 -0.05 -29.05 29.20
C PHE A 43 1.32 -28.66 29.77
N LEU A 44 1.89 -29.46 30.67
CA LEU A 44 3.23 -29.20 31.22
C LEU A 44 4.33 -29.22 30.14
N ILE A 45 4.28 -30.19 29.20
CA ILE A 45 5.23 -30.26 28.08
C ILE A 45 5.08 -29.05 27.15
N SER A 46 3.85 -28.64 26.87
CA SER A 46 3.60 -27.50 25.98
C SER A 46 3.98 -26.18 26.64
N LEU A 47 3.75 -26.04 27.94
CA LEU A 47 4.22 -24.89 28.72
C LEU A 47 5.75 -24.81 28.71
N LEU A 48 6.42 -25.94 28.92
CA LEU A 48 7.88 -26.03 28.80
C LEU A 48 8.35 -25.68 27.39
N SER A 49 7.70 -26.19 26.34
CA SER A 49 8.00 -25.86 24.95
C SER A 49 7.86 -24.37 24.67
N PHE A 50 6.79 -23.74 25.18
CA PHE A 50 6.56 -22.32 25.02
C PHE A 50 7.66 -21.48 25.69
N VAL A 51 8.00 -21.79 26.95
CA VAL A 51 9.07 -21.10 27.68
C VAL A 51 10.43 -21.26 26.97
N LEU A 52 10.78 -22.48 26.56
CA LEU A 52 12.03 -22.75 25.84
C LEU A 52 12.06 -22.05 24.48
N SER A 53 10.91 -21.95 23.79
CA SER A 53 10.81 -21.22 22.52
C SER A 53 11.05 -19.72 22.71
N LEU A 54 10.47 -19.11 23.76
CA LEU A 54 10.73 -17.71 24.09
C LEU A 54 12.20 -17.46 24.42
N ILE A 55 12.83 -18.37 25.17
CA ILE A 55 14.26 -18.30 25.49
C ILE A 55 15.11 -18.40 24.20
N SER A 56 14.81 -19.36 23.32
CA SER A 56 15.54 -19.52 22.06
C SER A 56 15.39 -18.31 21.14
N ILE A 57 14.19 -17.74 21.01
CA ILE A 57 13.96 -16.50 20.24
C ILE A 57 14.72 -15.33 20.87
N GLY A 58 14.70 -15.21 22.21
CA GLY A 58 15.45 -14.19 22.93
C GLY A 58 16.96 -14.30 22.72
N ILE A 59 17.52 -15.51 22.74
CA ILE A 59 18.94 -15.76 22.47
C ILE A 59 19.29 -15.42 21.02
N ILE A 60 18.48 -15.87 20.05
CA ILE A 60 18.71 -15.56 18.63
C ILE A 60 18.63 -14.04 18.40
N GLY A 61 17.64 -13.37 18.98
CA GLY A 61 17.49 -11.91 18.91
C GLY A 61 18.67 -11.18 19.55
N LEU A 62 19.13 -11.62 20.72
CA LEU A 62 20.30 -11.05 21.40
C LEU A 62 21.57 -11.22 20.56
N VAL A 63 21.80 -12.41 20.00
CA VAL A 63 22.93 -12.67 19.10
C VAL A 63 22.87 -11.69 17.95
N VAL A 64 21.74 -11.58 17.23
CA VAL A 64 21.55 -10.66 16.10
C VAL A 64 21.82 -9.20 16.52
N ILE A 65 21.32 -8.75 17.67
CA ILE A 65 21.56 -7.37 18.16
C ILE A 65 23.06 -7.11 18.40
N ILE A 66 23.75 -8.04 19.08
CA ILE A 66 25.20 -7.94 19.35
C ILE A 66 26.00 -7.94 18.03
N SER A 67 25.56 -8.77 17.07
CA SER A 67 26.22 -8.95 15.76
C SER A 67 26.27 -7.70 14.93
N ILE A 68 25.17 -6.95 14.91
CA ILE A 68 25.03 -5.78 14.05
C ILE A 68 25.66 -4.54 14.73
N GLY A 69 26.10 -4.65 15.99
CA GLY A 69 26.69 -3.53 16.73
C GLY A 69 25.72 -2.34 16.89
N VAL A 70 24.42 -2.60 16.74
CA VAL A 70 23.37 -1.59 16.71
C VAL A 70 23.26 -0.97 18.09
N LYS A 71 23.64 0.30 18.20
CA LYS A 71 23.12 1.15 19.28
C LYS A 71 21.60 1.11 19.11
N ILE A 72 20.88 0.63 20.11
CA ILE A 72 19.41 0.41 20.08
C ILE A 72 18.62 1.62 19.52
N SER A 73 19.19 2.84 19.62
CA SER A 73 18.68 4.07 19.00
C SER A 73 18.60 4.07 17.47
N SER A 74 19.24 3.15 16.74
CA SER A 74 19.26 3.10 15.26
C SER A 74 18.49 1.92 14.66
N LEU A 75 17.63 1.25 15.44
CA LEU A 75 16.78 0.15 14.94
C LEU A 75 15.77 0.61 13.86
N SER A 76 15.41 1.89 13.83
CA SER A 76 14.53 2.47 12.81
C SER A 76 15.21 2.68 11.45
N SER A 77 16.54 2.65 11.39
CA SER A 77 17.31 2.87 10.15
C SER A 77 18.04 1.60 9.67
N PHE A 78 17.52 0.40 9.99
CA PHE A 78 18.13 -0.85 9.58
C PHE A 78 18.06 -1.00 8.06
N ASN A 79 19.15 -0.69 7.37
CA ASN A 79 19.27 -0.84 5.92
C ASN A 79 19.91 -2.20 5.62
N PHE A 80 19.12 -3.17 5.13
CA PHE A 80 19.57 -4.54 4.86
C PHE A 80 20.73 -4.59 3.85
N SER A 81 20.85 -3.60 2.98
CA SER A 81 21.96 -3.45 2.03
C SER A 81 23.31 -3.32 2.74
N ASN A 82 23.39 -2.62 3.87
CA ASN A 82 24.61 -2.48 4.65
C ASN A 82 25.02 -3.78 5.36
N LEU A 83 24.07 -4.69 5.62
CA LEU A 83 24.35 -6.02 6.15
C LEU A 83 25.09 -6.87 5.10
N LEU A 84 24.65 -6.79 3.83
CA LEU A 84 25.25 -7.54 2.72
C LEU A 84 26.65 -7.03 2.32
N THR A 85 26.93 -5.75 2.53
CA THR A 85 28.25 -5.15 2.21
C THR A 85 29.25 -5.22 3.36
N SER A 86 28.82 -5.60 4.56
CA SER A 86 29.71 -5.76 5.71
C SER A 86 30.71 -6.90 5.50
N ASN A 87 31.94 -6.72 5.99
CA ASN A 87 33.00 -7.72 5.86
C ASN A 87 32.52 -9.06 6.43
N PHE A 88 32.51 -10.11 5.59
CA PHE A 88 32.01 -11.45 5.92
C PHE A 88 32.56 -12.02 7.24
N SER A 89 33.79 -11.64 7.61
CA SER A 89 34.42 -12.01 8.88
C SER A 89 33.67 -11.51 10.12
N THR A 90 33.03 -10.35 10.05
CA THR A 90 32.22 -9.78 11.15
C THR A 90 30.87 -10.49 11.31
N LEU A 91 30.34 -11.08 10.23
CA LEU A 91 29.09 -11.83 10.24
C LEU A 91 29.27 -13.33 10.54
N LEU A 92 30.49 -13.86 10.43
CA LEU A 92 30.73 -15.30 10.57
C LEU A 92 30.49 -15.83 12.00
N VAL A 93 31.03 -15.16 13.01
CA VAL A 93 30.81 -15.52 14.42
C VAL A 93 29.32 -15.54 14.80
N PRO A 94 28.54 -14.49 14.50
CA PRO A 94 27.13 -14.50 14.85
C PRO A 94 26.29 -15.44 14.00
N PHE A 95 26.67 -15.65 12.74
CA PHE A 95 26.05 -16.68 11.92
C PHE A 95 26.24 -18.06 12.53
N ILE A 96 27.45 -18.41 12.98
CA ILE A 96 27.71 -19.68 13.67
C ILE A 96 26.87 -19.78 14.96
N ALA A 97 26.83 -18.71 15.77
CA ALA A 97 26.02 -18.69 17.00
C ALA A 97 24.53 -18.87 16.70
N LEU A 98 24.01 -18.26 15.64
CA LEU A 98 22.63 -18.40 15.18
C LEU A 98 22.36 -19.84 14.72
N VAL A 99 23.25 -20.44 13.92
CA VAL A 99 23.13 -21.84 13.47
C VAL A 99 23.14 -22.79 14.66
N LEU A 100 24.05 -22.62 15.62
CA LEU A 100 24.10 -23.43 16.84
C LEU A 100 22.86 -23.26 17.72
N GLY A 101 22.39 -22.02 17.90
CA GLY A 101 21.15 -21.74 18.64
C GLY A 101 19.92 -22.35 17.98
N PHE A 102 19.84 -22.29 16.65
CA PHE A 102 18.79 -22.94 15.88
C PHE A 102 18.85 -24.47 15.99
N LEU A 103 20.03 -25.08 15.88
CA LEU A 103 20.21 -26.52 16.06
C LEU A 103 19.78 -26.97 17.46
N LEU A 104 20.15 -26.23 18.50
CA LEU A 104 19.72 -26.51 19.86
C LEU A 104 18.19 -26.43 20.00
N PHE A 105 17.58 -25.40 19.42
CA PHE A 105 16.12 -25.24 19.40
C PHE A 105 15.44 -26.43 18.72
N VAL A 106 15.95 -26.88 17.57
CA VAL A 106 15.41 -28.05 16.85
C VAL A 106 15.53 -29.33 17.69
N ILE A 107 16.65 -29.54 18.38
CA ILE A 107 16.85 -30.68 19.29
C ILE A 107 15.84 -30.67 20.44
N ILE A 108 15.65 -29.52 21.08
CA ILE A 108 14.68 -29.34 22.16
C ILE A 108 13.27 -29.64 21.65
N GLN A 109 12.87 -29.08 20.51
CA GLN A 109 11.53 -29.30 19.97
C GLN A 109 11.28 -30.76 19.60
N ALA A 110 12.26 -31.44 19.01
CA ALA A 110 12.18 -32.88 18.73
C ALA A 110 12.03 -33.70 20.02
N ALA A 111 12.78 -33.37 21.07
CA ALA A 111 12.69 -34.03 22.37
C ALA A 111 11.29 -33.88 22.99
N LEU A 112 10.71 -32.67 22.95
CA LEU A 112 9.38 -32.38 23.48
C LEU A 112 8.27 -33.05 22.66
N GLN A 113 8.44 -33.15 21.34
CA GLN A 113 7.52 -33.90 20.48
C GLN A 113 7.48 -35.39 20.86
N ILE A 114 8.64 -36.02 21.05
CA ILE A 114 8.72 -37.42 21.48
C ILE A 114 8.14 -37.60 22.88
N ALA A 115 8.48 -36.71 23.82
CA ALA A 115 7.94 -36.76 25.16
C ALA A 115 6.40 -36.72 25.15
N SER A 116 5.81 -35.89 24.27
CA SER A 116 4.36 -35.82 24.09
C SER A 116 3.76 -37.16 23.59
N ILE A 117 4.42 -37.80 22.62
CA ILE A 117 4.01 -39.12 22.11
C ILE A 117 4.10 -40.19 23.22
N ILE A 118 5.19 -40.21 24.01
CA ILE A 118 5.38 -41.17 25.12
C ILE A 118 4.33 -40.98 26.22
N VAL A 119 4.00 -39.73 26.57
CA VAL A 119 2.96 -39.40 27.55
C VAL A 119 1.57 -39.87 27.12
N ILE A 120 1.30 -39.90 25.82
CA ILE A 120 0.04 -40.41 25.26
C ILE A 120 0.05 -41.94 25.22
N ASP A 121 1.20 -42.55 24.90
CA ASP A 121 1.32 -44.00 24.76
C ASP A 121 1.26 -44.76 26.08
N LYS A 122 1.99 -44.28 27.11
CA LYS A 122 2.26 -45.03 28.34
C LYS A 122 1.35 -44.65 29.49
N LYS A 123 0.92 -45.65 30.26
CA LYS A 123 0.18 -45.48 31.52
C LYS A 123 1.13 -45.57 32.73
N GLY A 124 0.84 -44.85 33.81
CA GLY A 124 1.59 -44.94 35.07
C GLY A 124 2.91 -44.16 35.06
N GLU A 125 3.94 -44.64 35.77
CA GLU A 125 5.19 -43.90 35.99
C GLU A 125 5.98 -43.60 34.71
N GLU A 126 5.91 -44.46 33.70
CA GLU A 126 6.62 -44.25 32.43
C GLU A 126 5.99 -43.14 31.58
N GLY A 127 4.72 -42.80 31.86
CA GLY A 127 4.03 -41.62 31.30
C GLY A 127 4.23 -40.35 32.14
N SER A 128 5.08 -40.39 33.18
CA SER A 128 5.40 -39.19 33.96
C SER A 128 6.23 -38.21 33.13
N PHE A 129 5.96 -36.92 33.33
CA PHE A 129 6.61 -35.82 32.64
C PHE A 129 8.15 -35.95 32.58
N GLY A 130 8.80 -36.21 33.71
CA GLY A 130 10.26 -36.32 33.80
C GLY A 130 10.85 -37.50 33.02
N LYS A 131 10.27 -38.71 33.16
CA LYS A 131 10.74 -39.90 32.42
C LYS A 131 10.51 -39.73 30.92
N ALA A 132 9.34 -39.18 30.53
CA ALA A 132 9.03 -38.92 29.12
C ALA A 132 9.98 -37.91 28.47
N LEU A 133 10.38 -36.85 29.18
CA LEU A 133 11.40 -35.91 28.72
C LEU A 133 12.75 -36.58 28.54
N GLY A 134 13.19 -37.39 29.51
CA GLY A 134 14.46 -38.13 29.41
C GLY A 134 14.52 -39.04 28.18
N ILE A 135 13.45 -39.80 27.92
CA ILE A 135 13.30 -40.62 26.71
C ILE A 135 13.29 -39.72 25.47
N GLY A 136 12.58 -38.59 25.52
CA GLY A 136 12.49 -37.61 24.45
C GLY A 136 13.86 -37.09 24.01
N PHE A 137 14.70 -36.65 24.96
CA PHE A 137 16.06 -36.17 24.66
C PHE A 137 16.95 -37.28 24.08
N SER A 138 16.84 -38.51 24.59
CA SER A 138 17.62 -39.65 24.05
C SER A 138 17.26 -39.99 22.61
N LEU A 139 16.01 -39.76 22.19
CA LEU A 139 15.53 -40.09 20.84
C LEU A 139 15.44 -38.87 19.91
N ALA A 140 15.76 -37.67 20.38
CA ALA A 140 15.65 -36.43 19.62
C ALA A 140 16.54 -36.44 18.36
N ILE A 141 17.82 -36.81 18.50
CA ILE A 141 18.75 -36.88 17.35
C ILE A 141 18.30 -37.93 16.32
N PRO A 142 17.97 -39.18 16.71
CA PRO A 142 17.36 -40.15 15.80
C PRO A 142 16.12 -39.61 15.08
N LEU A 143 15.22 -38.92 15.78
CA LEU A 143 14.03 -38.34 15.18
C LEU A 143 14.40 -37.27 14.16
N ILE A 144 15.26 -36.31 14.50
CA ILE A 144 15.68 -35.23 13.59
C ILE A 144 16.30 -35.81 12.33
N ALA A 145 17.25 -36.74 12.46
CA ALA A 145 17.90 -37.34 11.30
C ALA A 145 16.88 -38.08 10.39
N THR A 146 15.92 -38.76 11.01
CA THR A 146 14.84 -39.46 10.29
C THR A 146 13.86 -38.47 9.63
N LEU A 147 13.53 -37.37 10.31
CA LEU A 147 12.67 -36.31 9.78
C LEU A 147 13.34 -35.57 8.63
N ILE A 148 14.63 -35.24 8.72
CA ILE A 148 15.38 -34.63 7.60
C ILE A 148 15.31 -35.55 6.37
N LEU A 149 15.60 -36.84 6.55
CA LEU A 149 15.52 -37.81 5.46
C LEU A 149 14.10 -37.93 4.89
N THR A 150 13.09 -37.92 5.76
CA THR A 150 11.66 -37.91 5.37
C THR A 150 11.32 -36.66 4.56
N GLN A 151 11.78 -35.49 4.97
CA GLN A 151 11.56 -34.24 4.24
C GLN A 151 12.29 -34.22 2.90
N ILE A 152 13.50 -34.79 2.80
CA ILE A 152 14.19 -34.95 1.51
C ILE A 152 13.37 -35.81 0.54
N ILE A 153 12.71 -36.87 1.03
CA ILE A 153 11.83 -37.71 0.21
C ILE A 153 10.58 -36.93 -0.25
N ILE A 154 9.92 -36.23 0.68
CA ILE A 154 8.71 -35.45 0.41
C ILE A 154 9.01 -34.29 -0.56
N LEU A 155 10.09 -33.54 -0.33
CA LEU A 155 10.56 -32.47 -1.22
C LEU A 155 10.95 -33.01 -2.60
N GLY A 156 11.58 -34.18 -2.66
CA GLY A 156 11.81 -34.89 -3.92
C GLY A 156 10.49 -35.12 -4.67
N GLY A 157 9.45 -35.60 -3.99
CA GLY A 157 8.11 -35.73 -4.58
C GLY A 157 7.51 -34.42 -5.09
N LEU A 158 7.72 -33.32 -4.36
CA LEU A 158 7.22 -31.97 -4.70
C LEU A 158 7.72 -31.48 -6.05
N PHE A 159 9.00 -31.72 -6.35
CA PHE A 159 9.59 -31.29 -7.61
C PHE A 159 9.05 -32.02 -8.84
N LEU A 160 8.34 -33.13 -8.66
CA LEU A 160 7.60 -33.77 -9.74
C LEU A 160 6.20 -33.19 -9.84
N PHE A 161 5.39 -33.35 -8.80
CA PHE A 161 4.01 -32.87 -8.75
C PHE A 161 3.52 -32.72 -7.30
N ILE A 162 2.39 -32.04 -7.11
CA ILE A 162 1.74 -31.89 -5.79
C ILE A 162 1.19 -33.23 -5.27
N ILE A 163 0.69 -34.10 -6.16
CA ILE A 163 0.08 -35.39 -5.77
C ILE A 163 1.05 -36.32 -5.03
N PRO A 164 2.30 -36.56 -5.52
CA PRO A 164 3.32 -37.31 -4.79
C PRO A 164 3.58 -36.81 -3.37
N VAL A 165 3.53 -35.49 -3.13
CA VAL A 165 3.72 -34.90 -1.78
C VAL A 165 2.63 -35.35 -0.82
N LEU A 166 1.37 -35.31 -1.27
CA LEU A 166 0.25 -35.76 -0.45
C LEU A 166 0.34 -37.26 -0.14
N ILE A 167 0.70 -38.06 -1.15
CA ILE A 167 0.88 -39.51 -0.99
C ILE A 167 2.03 -39.80 -0.02
N PHE A 168 3.22 -39.21 -0.21
CA PHE A 168 4.37 -39.42 0.67
C PHE A 168 4.14 -38.88 2.07
N GLY A 169 3.48 -37.73 2.21
CA GLY A 169 3.10 -37.18 3.50
C GLY A 169 2.24 -38.16 4.30
N LEU A 170 1.23 -38.79 3.65
CA LEU A 170 0.42 -39.82 4.29
C LEU A 170 1.22 -41.09 4.58
N MET A 171 2.01 -41.58 3.62
CA MET A 171 2.78 -42.82 3.80
C MET A 171 3.87 -42.71 4.88
N LEU A 172 4.40 -41.51 5.09
CA LEU A 172 5.45 -41.21 6.07
C LEU A 172 4.90 -40.58 7.36
N MET A 173 3.57 -40.46 7.50
CA MET A 173 2.94 -39.86 8.68
C MET A 173 3.28 -40.62 9.97
N PHE A 174 3.58 -41.93 9.88
CA PHE A 174 3.88 -42.76 11.04
C PHE A 174 5.36 -42.78 11.45
N VAL A 175 6.24 -42.10 10.72
CA VAL A 175 7.68 -42.05 11.00
C VAL A 175 7.99 -41.57 12.43
N PRO A 176 7.41 -40.46 12.95
CA PRO A 176 7.70 -40.00 14.30
C PRO A 176 7.33 -41.02 15.37
N TYR A 177 6.26 -41.80 15.14
CA TYR A 177 5.77 -42.81 16.08
C TYR A 177 6.60 -44.10 16.01
N GLU A 178 7.10 -44.50 14.84
CA GLU A 178 8.08 -45.59 14.74
C GLU A 178 9.38 -45.26 15.51
N VAL A 179 9.83 -44.00 15.47
CA VAL A 179 10.98 -43.56 16.25
C VAL A 179 10.66 -43.55 17.75
N ALA A 180 9.59 -42.86 18.14
CA ALA A 180 9.23 -42.68 19.54
C ALA A 180 8.85 -44.01 20.25
N LEU A 181 8.02 -44.83 19.60
CA LEU A 181 7.42 -46.02 20.23
C LEU A 181 8.17 -47.32 19.94
N SER A 182 8.95 -47.38 18.85
CA SER A 182 9.73 -48.58 18.50
C SER A 182 11.23 -48.40 18.65
N GLY A 183 11.71 -47.19 18.96
CA GLY A 183 13.14 -46.89 19.05
C GLY A 183 13.90 -47.11 17.74
N LYS A 184 13.20 -47.22 16.60
CA LYS A 184 13.83 -47.40 15.29
C LYS A 184 14.31 -46.05 14.78
N SER A 185 15.44 -46.01 14.07
CA SER A 185 15.99 -44.79 13.47
C SER A 185 16.11 -44.88 11.95
N LEU A 186 16.15 -43.71 11.29
CA LEU A 186 16.44 -43.52 9.87
C LEU A 186 15.58 -44.43 8.96
N PHE A 187 16.24 -45.20 8.10
CA PHE A 187 15.62 -46.09 7.12
C PHE A 187 14.70 -47.14 7.76
N LYS A 188 14.98 -47.61 8.99
CA LYS A 188 14.14 -48.61 9.66
C LYS A 188 12.79 -48.02 10.07
N ALA A 189 12.76 -46.78 10.53
CA ALA A 189 11.53 -46.08 10.87
C ALA A 189 10.73 -45.71 9.61
N ILE A 190 11.40 -45.23 8.56
CA ILE A 190 10.78 -44.94 7.25
C ILE A 190 10.15 -46.19 6.65
N ASN A 191 10.90 -47.30 6.55
CA ASN A 191 10.36 -48.56 6.04
C ASN A 191 9.25 -49.12 6.92
N GLY A 192 9.32 -48.93 8.25
CA GLY A 192 8.25 -49.26 9.18
C GLY A 192 6.96 -48.51 8.85
N SER A 193 7.03 -47.19 8.73
CA SER A 193 5.90 -46.34 8.35
C SER A 193 5.33 -46.71 6.98
N LEU A 194 6.19 -46.81 5.96
CA LEU A 194 5.77 -47.18 4.61
C LEU A 194 5.07 -48.54 4.57
N LYS A 195 5.60 -49.52 5.31
CA LYS A 195 5.01 -50.86 5.37
C LYS A 195 3.62 -50.84 6.00
N ILE A 196 3.47 -50.13 7.13
CA ILE A 196 2.18 -49.97 7.81
C ILE A 196 1.18 -49.29 6.87
N THR A 197 1.57 -48.16 6.26
CA THR A 197 0.63 -47.37 5.46
C THR A 197 0.32 -48.00 4.11
N ILE A 198 1.26 -48.67 3.43
CA ILE A 198 0.98 -49.32 2.13
C ILE A 198 -0.02 -50.47 2.29
N GLN A 199 0.10 -51.25 3.36
CA GLN A 199 -0.78 -52.41 3.56
C GLN A 199 -2.23 -51.99 3.86
N HIS A 200 -2.41 -50.81 4.45
CA HIS A 200 -3.70 -50.33 4.98
C HIS A 200 -4.02 -48.90 4.50
N PHE A 201 -3.64 -48.58 3.26
CA PHE A 201 -3.61 -47.19 2.76
C PHE A 201 -5.00 -46.55 2.78
N GLY A 202 -6.02 -47.26 2.29
CA GLY A 202 -7.38 -46.74 2.21
C GLY A 202 -7.99 -46.49 3.58
N GLU A 203 -7.81 -47.45 4.50
CA GLU A 203 -8.30 -47.41 5.87
C GLU A 203 -7.70 -46.26 6.67
N ILE A 204 -6.39 -46.02 6.49
CA ILE A 204 -5.66 -44.91 7.11
C ILE A 204 -6.07 -43.59 6.47
N LEU A 205 -6.16 -43.51 5.14
CA LEU A 205 -6.54 -42.29 4.42
C LEU A 205 -7.92 -41.79 4.85
N VAL A 206 -8.93 -42.66 4.87
CA VAL A 206 -10.30 -42.28 5.26
C VAL A 206 -10.34 -41.77 6.70
N ARG A 207 -9.69 -42.47 7.64
CA ARG A 207 -9.63 -42.06 9.05
C ARG A 207 -8.88 -40.75 9.23
N TRP A 208 -7.81 -40.54 8.48
CA TRP A 208 -7.08 -39.27 8.50
C TRP A 208 -7.91 -38.12 7.93
N LEU A 209 -8.57 -38.31 6.78
CA LEU A 209 -9.44 -37.30 6.16
C LEU A 209 -10.61 -36.90 7.06
N VAL A 210 -11.24 -37.85 7.74
CA VAL A 210 -12.30 -37.55 8.71
C VAL A 210 -11.78 -36.65 9.82
N MET A 211 -10.61 -36.98 10.38
CA MET A 211 -10.02 -36.18 11.45
C MET A 211 -9.62 -34.78 10.95
N VAL A 212 -9.02 -34.67 9.76
CA VAL A 212 -8.69 -33.38 9.15
C VAL A 212 -9.96 -32.56 8.89
N GLY A 213 -11.03 -33.18 8.39
CA GLY A 213 -12.33 -32.52 8.18
C GLY A 213 -12.92 -31.96 9.47
N ILE A 214 -12.84 -32.70 10.58
CA ILE A 214 -13.26 -32.23 11.91
C ILE A 214 -12.41 -31.03 12.35
N VAL A 215 -11.08 -31.11 12.20
CA VAL A 215 -10.17 -30.02 12.56
C VAL A 215 -10.45 -28.77 11.74
N LEU A 216 -10.59 -28.89 10.41
CA LEU A 216 -10.92 -27.76 9.54
C LEU A 216 -12.30 -27.18 9.86
N GLY A 217 -13.29 -28.03 10.14
CA GLY A 217 -14.63 -27.65 10.58
C GLY A 217 -14.60 -26.76 11.83
N ILE A 218 -13.87 -27.19 12.84
CA ILE A 218 -13.76 -26.48 14.13
C ILE A 218 -12.88 -25.23 14.00
N MET A 219 -11.76 -25.32 13.27
CA MET A 219 -10.74 -24.25 13.24
C MET A 219 -11.00 -23.13 12.25
N ILE A 220 -11.65 -23.43 11.12
CA ILE A 220 -11.83 -22.47 10.02
C ILE A 220 -13.31 -22.15 9.85
N PHE A 221 -14.14 -23.18 9.64
CA PHE A 221 -15.55 -22.97 9.30
C PHE A 221 -16.36 -22.40 10.47
N LEU A 222 -16.14 -22.88 11.70
CA LEU A 222 -16.89 -22.42 12.86
C LEU A 222 -16.64 -20.92 13.19
N PRO A 223 -15.40 -20.40 13.25
CA PRO A 223 -15.18 -18.96 13.41
C PRO A 223 -15.81 -18.12 12.30
N LEU A 224 -15.70 -18.56 11.03
CA LEU A 224 -16.29 -17.85 9.89
C LEU A 224 -17.83 -17.80 9.97
N LEU A 225 -18.45 -18.91 10.37
CA LEU A 225 -19.91 -18.98 10.55
C LEU A 225 -20.36 -18.07 11.69
N LEU A 226 -19.64 -18.05 12.81
CA LEU A 226 -19.96 -17.18 13.95
C LEU A 226 -19.77 -15.69 13.61
N GLU A 227 -18.77 -15.35 12.82
CA GLU A 227 -18.52 -13.99 12.34
C GLU A 227 -19.60 -13.51 11.37
N ALA A 228 -20.11 -14.39 10.51
CA ALA A 228 -21.22 -14.09 9.61
C ALA A 228 -22.52 -13.79 10.39
N VAL A 229 -22.69 -14.39 11.58
CA VAL A 229 -23.82 -14.09 12.48
C VAL A 229 -23.58 -12.81 13.27
N ASN A 230 -22.38 -12.65 13.86
CA ASN A 230 -22.00 -11.47 14.63
C ASN A 230 -20.48 -11.27 14.63
N LYS A 231 -20.02 -10.14 14.09
CA LYS A 231 -18.59 -9.79 13.99
C LYS A 231 -17.85 -9.86 15.34
N ASN A 232 -18.46 -9.36 16.42
CA ASN A 232 -17.83 -9.36 17.74
C ASN A 232 -17.73 -10.77 18.32
N LEU A 233 -18.74 -11.62 18.09
CA LEU A 233 -18.73 -13.02 18.51
C LEU A 233 -17.65 -13.80 17.75
N GLY A 234 -17.52 -13.59 16.44
CA GLY A 234 -16.46 -14.18 15.62
C GLY A 234 -15.07 -13.81 16.14
N LEU A 235 -14.85 -12.53 16.48
CA LEU A 235 -13.58 -12.04 17.03
C LEU A 235 -13.28 -12.64 18.42
N MET A 236 -14.24 -12.67 19.34
CA MET A 236 -14.07 -13.33 20.64
C MET A 236 -13.76 -14.83 20.48
N PHE A 237 -14.45 -15.50 19.56
CA PHE A 237 -14.21 -16.92 19.29
C PHE A 237 -12.80 -17.15 18.77
N ARG A 238 -12.28 -16.31 17.87
CA ARG A 238 -10.88 -16.39 17.40
C ARG A 238 -9.87 -16.31 18.56
N PHE A 239 -10.11 -15.48 19.59
CA PHE A 239 -9.25 -15.44 20.79
C PHE A 239 -9.32 -16.74 21.60
N ILE A 240 -10.53 -17.27 21.84
CA ILE A 240 -10.72 -18.56 22.54
C ILE A 240 -10.05 -19.70 21.78
N MET A 241 -10.09 -19.64 20.45
CA MET A 241 -9.51 -20.64 19.56
C MET A 241 -7.98 -20.69 19.60
N ILE A 242 -7.29 -19.70 20.20
CA ILE A 242 -5.85 -19.83 20.49
C ILE A 242 -5.61 -21.00 21.46
N PHE A 243 -6.42 -21.12 22.52
CA PHE A 243 -6.38 -22.25 23.45
C PHE A 243 -7.01 -23.50 22.83
N GLY A 244 -8.08 -23.34 22.04
CA GLY A 244 -8.70 -24.42 21.28
C GLY A 244 -7.73 -25.13 20.34
N ASN A 245 -6.87 -24.38 19.64
CA ASN A 245 -5.82 -24.91 18.75
C ASN A 245 -4.86 -25.84 19.50
N MET A 246 -4.44 -25.45 20.70
CA MET A 246 -3.57 -26.27 21.54
C MET A 246 -4.26 -27.60 21.92
N LEU A 247 -5.52 -27.53 22.39
CA LEU A 247 -6.28 -28.71 22.79
C LEU A 247 -6.55 -29.66 21.60
N VAL A 248 -6.91 -29.11 20.44
CA VAL A 248 -7.16 -29.90 19.23
C VAL A 248 -5.87 -30.51 18.70
N SER A 249 -4.73 -29.82 18.78
CA SER A 249 -3.43 -30.39 18.42
C SER A 249 -3.08 -31.60 19.30
N TRP A 250 -3.28 -31.50 20.61
CA TRP A 250 -3.07 -32.63 21.53
C TRP A 250 -4.03 -33.79 21.28
N TYR A 251 -5.30 -33.49 21.01
CA TYR A 251 -6.28 -34.51 20.66
C TYR A 251 -5.92 -35.18 19.33
N PHE A 252 -5.49 -34.42 18.32
CA PHE A 252 -5.02 -34.94 17.03
C PHE A 252 -3.79 -35.83 17.19
N MET A 253 -2.88 -35.50 18.11
CA MET A 253 -1.74 -36.35 18.45
C MET A 253 -2.21 -37.66 19.12
N ALA A 254 -3.14 -37.60 20.07
CA ALA A 254 -3.72 -38.79 20.69
C ALA A 254 -4.42 -39.68 19.66
N TYR A 255 -5.17 -39.08 18.73
CA TYR A 255 -5.78 -39.75 17.59
C TYR A 255 -4.76 -40.48 16.71
N SER A 256 -3.68 -39.79 16.35
CA SER A 256 -2.63 -40.33 15.51
C SER A 256 -1.87 -41.47 16.19
N VAL A 257 -1.63 -41.39 17.50
CA VAL A 257 -1.01 -42.48 18.28
C VAL A 257 -1.93 -43.71 18.32
N THR A 258 -3.23 -43.54 18.60
CA THR A 258 -4.18 -44.67 18.60
C THR A 258 -4.28 -45.31 17.22
N LEU A 259 -4.40 -44.51 16.16
CA LEU A 259 -4.46 -44.99 14.78
C LEU A 259 -3.17 -45.74 14.40
N TYR A 260 -2.01 -45.21 14.78
CA TYR A 260 -0.72 -45.86 14.55
C TYR A 260 -0.66 -47.24 15.23
N LYS A 261 -1.07 -47.34 16.51
CA LYS A 261 -1.08 -48.62 17.24
C LYS A 261 -1.98 -49.65 16.57
N ASP A 262 -3.19 -49.25 16.20
CA ASP A 262 -4.16 -50.12 15.54
C ASP A 262 -3.62 -50.63 14.19
N ALA A 263 -3.08 -49.72 13.37
CA ALA A 263 -2.50 -50.06 12.09
C ALA A 263 -1.27 -50.98 12.23
N LYS A 264 -0.41 -50.72 13.22
CA LYS A 264 0.79 -51.50 13.48
C LYS A 264 0.48 -52.94 13.91
N GLU A 265 -0.55 -53.12 14.75
CA GLU A 265 -0.98 -54.44 15.23
C GLU A 265 -1.52 -55.32 14.09
N LYS A 266 -2.19 -54.68 13.12
CA LYS A 266 -2.80 -55.29 11.94
C LYS A 266 -1.84 -55.43 10.75
N THR A 267 -0.64 -54.87 10.83
CA THR A 267 0.34 -54.95 9.75
C THR A 267 0.98 -56.34 9.75
N ASP A 268 0.94 -57.02 8.60
CA ASP A 268 1.66 -58.27 8.40
C ASP A 268 3.14 -57.97 8.13
N TRP A 269 3.96 -58.19 9.16
CA TRP A 269 5.40 -57.98 9.12
C TRP A 269 6.14 -59.03 8.28
N THR A 270 5.50 -60.12 7.86
CA THR A 270 6.09 -61.16 6.99
C THR A 270 5.97 -60.80 5.51
N LYS A 271 4.87 -60.13 5.11
CA LYS A 271 4.64 -59.68 3.74
C LYS A 271 5.72 -58.69 3.30
N LYS A 272 6.39 -58.97 2.17
CA LYS A 272 7.37 -58.04 1.58
C LYS A 272 6.63 -56.88 0.93
N THR A 273 6.99 -55.66 1.30
CA THR A 273 6.43 -54.43 0.71
C THR A 273 7.53 -53.77 -0.12
N ASN A 274 7.25 -53.49 -1.39
CA ASN A 274 8.20 -52.80 -2.25
C ASN A 274 8.19 -51.30 -1.93
N THR A 275 9.20 -50.81 -1.20
CA THR A 275 9.38 -49.39 -0.88
C THR A 275 10.33 -48.67 -1.84
N ILE A 276 10.94 -49.38 -2.80
CA ILE A 276 11.97 -48.84 -3.70
C ILE A 276 11.41 -47.71 -4.57
N TRP A 277 10.16 -47.80 -4.99
CA TRP A 277 9.53 -46.79 -5.86
C TRP A 277 9.45 -45.40 -5.21
N VAL A 278 9.26 -45.32 -3.88
CA VAL A 278 9.25 -44.04 -3.13
C VAL A 278 10.59 -43.34 -3.27
N TRP A 279 11.68 -44.09 -3.14
CA TRP A 279 13.04 -43.57 -3.31
C TRP A 279 13.31 -43.16 -4.75
N LEU A 280 12.89 -43.97 -5.74
CA LEU A 280 13.07 -43.65 -7.16
C LEU A 280 12.37 -42.35 -7.55
N ILE A 281 11.11 -42.16 -7.13
CA ILE A 281 10.36 -40.93 -7.38
C ILE A 281 11.03 -39.73 -6.72
N ALA A 282 11.47 -39.86 -5.45
CA ALA A 282 12.18 -38.78 -4.76
C ALA A 282 13.48 -38.40 -5.47
N ILE A 283 14.29 -39.38 -5.88
CA ILE A 283 15.54 -39.14 -6.63
C ILE A 283 15.26 -38.46 -7.96
N PHE A 284 14.26 -38.94 -8.71
CA PHE A 284 13.89 -38.36 -10.00
C PHE A 284 13.43 -36.91 -9.87
N GLY A 285 12.68 -36.59 -8.81
CA GLY A 285 12.28 -35.21 -8.51
C GLY A 285 13.45 -34.29 -8.18
N TRP A 286 14.44 -34.74 -7.41
CA TRP A 286 15.66 -33.95 -7.19
C TRP A 286 16.47 -33.72 -8.48
N ILE A 287 16.56 -34.72 -9.37
CA ILE A 287 17.20 -34.56 -10.68
C ILE A 287 16.46 -33.50 -11.51
N MET A 288 15.13 -33.52 -11.51
CA MET A 288 14.32 -32.53 -12.20
C MET A 288 14.50 -31.13 -11.59
N ALA A 289 14.55 -31.02 -10.25
CA ALA A 289 14.76 -29.77 -9.53
C ALA A 289 16.10 -29.11 -9.89
N VAL A 290 17.19 -29.88 -9.87
CA VAL A 290 18.53 -29.41 -10.25
C VAL A 290 18.54 -28.97 -11.70
N THR A 291 17.92 -29.75 -12.59
CA THR A 291 17.84 -29.42 -14.03
C THR A 291 17.09 -28.11 -14.26
N LEU A 292 15.91 -27.94 -13.65
CA LEU A 292 15.12 -26.70 -13.71
C LEU A 292 15.86 -25.52 -13.07
N GLY A 293 16.56 -25.75 -11.95
CA GLY A 293 17.38 -24.74 -11.30
C GLY A 293 18.50 -24.23 -12.20
N ILE A 294 19.20 -25.11 -12.91
CA ILE A 294 20.22 -24.75 -13.90
C ILE A 294 19.60 -23.98 -15.07
N LEU A 295 18.45 -24.42 -15.60
CA LEU A 295 17.75 -23.73 -16.69
C LEU A 295 17.28 -22.33 -16.28
N LEU A 296 16.70 -22.19 -15.08
CA LEU A 296 16.27 -20.91 -14.52
C LEU A 296 17.46 -20.00 -14.27
N TYR A 297 18.54 -20.51 -13.68
CA TYR A 297 19.77 -19.75 -13.47
C TYR A 297 20.32 -19.22 -14.80
N ASN A 298 20.43 -20.06 -15.82
CA ASN A 298 20.89 -19.65 -17.15
C ASN A 298 19.95 -18.63 -17.80
N THR A 299 18.63 -18.80 -17.64
CA THR A 299 17.64 -17.85 -18.15
C THR A 299 17.76 -16.49 -17.47
N ILE A 300 17.90 -16.46 -16.14
CA ILE A 300 18.10 -15.24 -15.38
C ILE A 300 19.41 -14.56 -15.80
N GLN A 301 20.52 -15.30 -15.84
CA GLN A 301 21.82 -14.78 -16.26
C GLN A 301 21.78 -14.16 -17.67
N SER A 302 21.04 -14.78 -18.60
CA SER A 302 20.87 -14.23 -19.95
C SER A 302 20.10 -12.91 -20.00
N LYS A 303 19.22 -12.65 -19.03
CA LYS A 303 18.40 -11.43 -18.93
C LYS A 303 19.00 -10.34 -18.05
N ILE A 304 20.03 -10.63 -17.25
CA ILE A 304 20.69 -9.61 -16.42
C ILE A 304 21.13 -8.38 -17.25
N PRO A 305 21.76 -8.52 -18.45
CA PRO A 305 22.15 -7.36 -19.25
C PRO A 305 20.96 -6.49 -19.70
N ASP A 306 19.82 -7.10 -19.99
CA ASP A 306 18.61 -6.37 -20.36
C ASP A 306 18.00 -5.65 -19.15
N ILE A 307 18.02 -6.29 -17.98
CA ILE A 307 17.61 -5.65 -16.71
C ILE A 307 18.53 -4.47 -16.39
N GLU A 308 19.84 -4.63 -16.57
CA GLU A 308 20.81 -3.55 -16.35
C GLU A 308 20.57 -2.36 -17.30
N LYS A 309 20.28 -2.63 -18.58
CA LYS A 309 19.84 -1.59 -19.53
C LYS A 309 18.55 -0.90 -19.10
N LEU A 310 17.57 -1.65 -18.58
CA LEU A 310 16.32 -1.07 -18.08
C LEU A 310 16.56 -0.19 -16.85
N ILE A 311 17.44 -0.60 -15.93
CA ILE A 311 17.81 0.20 -14.76
C ILE A 311 18.54 1.47 -15.19
N GLN A 312 19.53 1.38 -16.09
CA GLN A 312 20.24 2.55 -16.61
C GLN A 312 19.30 3.51 -17.36
N ASN A 313 18.34 2.99 -18.14
CA ASN A 313 17.35 3.81 -18.81
C ASN A 313 16.41 4.50 -17.81
N LYS A 314 16.02 3.80 -16.74
CA LYS A 314 15.19 4.39 -15.69
C LYS A 314 15.91 5.52 -14.97
N GLU A 315 17.18 5.34 -14.59
CA GLU A 315 17.98 6.39 -13.97
C GLU A 315 18.16 7.59 -14.92
N LYS A 316 18.31 7.35 -16.22
CA LYS A 316 18.34 8.42 -17.22
C LYS A 316 17.02 9.18 -17.29
N ILE A 317 15.88 8.49 -17.20
CA ILE A 317 14.55 9.12 -17.16
C ILE A 317 14.37 9.93 -15.88
N GLU A 318 14.71 9.38 -14.70
CA GLU A 318 14.61 10.09 -13.42
C GLU A 318 15.49 11.35 -13.40
N ASN A 319 16.70 11.29 -13.95
CA ASN A 319 17.56 12.48 -14.11
C ASN A 319 16.98 13.52 -15.08
N LEU A 320 16.28 13.08 -16.14
CA LEU A 320 15.58 13.99 -17.06
C LEU A 320 14.36 14.63 -16.39
N GLU A 321 13.58 13.87 -15.62
CA GLU A 321 12.45 14.37 -14.84
C GLU A 321 12.90 15.36 -13.77
N GLN A 322 14.02 15.10 -13.08
CA GLN A 322 14.59 16.02 -12.10
C GLN A 322 15.04 17.34 -12.75
N LYS A 323 15.66 17.26 -13.94
CA LYS A 323 16.05 18.45 -14.72
C LYS A 323 14.83 19.21 -15.27
N GLU A 324 13.74 18.51 -15.59
CA GLU A 324 12.45 19.10 -15.99
C GLU A 324 11.79 19.81 -14.78
N ALA A 325 11.87 19.23 -13.58
CA ALA A 325 11.37 19.84 -12.35
C ALA A 325 12.14 21.12 -11.95
N GLU A 326 13.46 21.17 -12.18
CA GLU A 326 14.26 22.38 -11.93
C GLU A 326 13.88 23.57 -12.83
N ARG A 327 13.24 23.34 -13.99
CA ARG A 327 12.75 24.40 -14.88
C ARG A 327 11.41 25.00 -14.44
N ILE A 328 10.67 24.32 -13.56
CA ILE A 328 9.44 24.83 -12.96
C ILE A 328 9.84 25.61 -11.72
N THR A 329 9.95 26.93 -11.85
CA THR A 329 10.35 27.76 -10.72
C THR A 329 9.26 27.95 -9.68
N SER A 330 8.00 27.84 -10.10
CA SER A 330 6.86 28.14 -9.26
C SER A 330 5.57 27.57 -9.86
N TYR A 331 4.65 27.18 -8.97
CA TYR A 331 3.27 26.96 -9.31
C TYR A 331 2.43 28.17 -8.90
N ILE A 332 1.65 28.71 -9.83
CA ILE A 332 0.69 29.78 -9.52
C ILE A 332 -0.66 29.14 -9.16
N PRO A 333 -1.20 29.41 -7.96
CA PRO A 333 -2.51 28.90 -7.55
C PRO A 333 -3.62 29.63 -8.31
N SER A 334 -4.39 28.91 -9.12
CA SER A 334 -5.55 29.46 -9.83
C SER A 334 -6.81 29.45 -8.96
N ALA A 335 -7.68 30.44 -9.15
CA ALA A 335 -9.04 30.50 -8.64
C ALA A 335 -9.93 29.34 -9.12
N CYS A 336 -9.59 28.71 -10.25
CA CYS A 336 -10.25 27.51 -10.79
C CYS A 336 -9.92 26.21 -10.01
N GLY A 337 -9.08 26.28 -8.97
CA GLY A 337 -8.63 25.09 -8.25
C GLY A 337 -7.52 24.33 -8.99
N LEU A 338 -6.77 25.01 -9.85
CA LEU A 338 -5.60 24.47 -10.53
C LEU A 338 -4.30 24.97 -9.88
N SER A 339 -3.26 24.16 -10.00
CA SER A 339 -1.88 24.51 -9.72
C SER A 339 -1.17 24.66 -11.06
N VAL A 340 -0.95 25.91 -11.49
CA VAL A 340 -0.45 26.21 -12.84
C VAL A 340 1.07 26.29 -12.82
N PRO A 341 1.78 25.39 -13.52
CA PRO A 341 3.23 25.53 -13.68
C PRO A 341 3.52 26.77 -14.53
N VAL A 342 4.41 27.64 -14.06
CA VAL A 342 4.88 28.79 -14.84
C VAL A 342 6.39 28.71 -14.99
N THR A 343 6.86 28.89 -16.22
CA THR A 343 8.28 28.86 -16.54
C THR A 343 8.88 30.25 -16.30
N ASN A 344 10.15 30.32 -15.90
CA ASN A 344 10.90 31.57 -15.80
C ASN A 344 11.75 31.85 -17.05
N THR A 345 11.57 31.06 -18.10
CA THR A 345 12.34 31.13 -19.32
C THR A 345 12.00 32.41 -20.09
N SER A 346 13.00 32.94 -20.79
CA SER A 346 12.85 34.03 -21.74
C SER A 346 13.38 33.59 -23.10
N ASP A 347 12.68 33.94 -24.17
CA ASP A 347 13.18 33.77 -25.53
C ASP A 347 13.36 35.13 -26.21
N THR A 348 14.04 35.16 -27.36
CA THR A 348 14.27 36.40 -28.11
C THR A 348 13.53 36.31 -29.44
N TYR A 349 12.58 37.23 -29.68
CA TYR A 349 11.85 37.35 -30.94
C TYR A 349 12.06 38.74 -31.52
N GLU A 350 12.53 38.81 -32.77
CA GLU A 350 12.88 40.07 -33.44
C GLU A 350 13.82 40.98 -32.63
N GLY A 351 14.74 40.38 -31.87
CA GLY A 351 15.72 41.10 -31.04
C GLY A 351 15.16 41.66 -29.72
N LYS A 352 13.93 41.29 -29.34
CA LYS A 352 13.33 41.62 -28.05
C LYS A 352 13.20 40.38 -27.20
N ASP A 353 13.66 40.48 -25.95
CA ASP A 353 13.47 39.42 -24.96
C ASP A 353 12.02 39.38 -24.51
N ARG A 354 11.45 38.18 -24.52
CA ARG A 354 10.07 37.93 -24.13
C ARG A 354 10.04 37.09 -22.88
N LYS A 355 9.01 37.28 -22.06
CA LYS A 355 8.76 36.48 -20.86
C LYS A 355 7.35 35.93 -20.88
N TRP A 356 7.18 34.74 -20.30
CA TRP A 356 5.87 34.17 -20.08
C TRP A 356 5.02 35.04 -19.17
N ILE A 357 3.78 35.29 -19.59
CA ILE A 357 2.78 36.03 -18.82
C ILE A 357 1.65 35.09 -18.46
N PHE A 358 1.37 34.95 -17.17
CA PHE A 358 0.16 34.29 -16.67
C PHE A 358 -0.93 35.33 -16.43
N LYS A 359 -2.14 35.13 -16.98
CA LYS A 359 -3.32 35.93 -16.61
C LYS A 359 -4.46 35.01 -16.23
N GLU A 360 -5.19 35.42 -15.19
CA GLU A 360 -6.40 34.73 -14.74
C GLU A 360 -7.57 35.70 -14.66
N TYR A 361 -8.69 35.31 -15.24
CA TYR A 361 -9.91 36.10 -15.27
C TYR A 361 -11.06 35.35 -14.59
N PRO A 362 -11.44 35.74 -13.37
CA PRO A 362 -12.67 35.22 -12.76
C PRO A 362 -13.88 35.90 -13.43
N LEU A 363 -14.70 35.13 -14.12
CA LEU A 363 -16.00 35.60 -14.61
C LEU A 363 -17.03 35.47 -13.50
N LYS A 364 -17.94 36.45 -13.44
CA LYS A 364 -19.02 36.46 -12.45
C LYS A 364 -20.03 35.33 -12.73
N PRO A 365 -20.76 34.83 -11.72
CA PRO A 365 -21.76 33.77 -11.89
C PRO A 365 -22.86 34.09 -12.91
N GLU A 366 -23.17 35.38 -13.13
CA GLU A 366 -24.19 35.79 -14.10
C GLU A 366 -23.82 35.45 -15.55
N ALA A 367 -22.53 35.23 -15.83
CA ALA A 367 -22.08 34.67 -17.09
C ALA A 367 -22.82 33.36 -17.42
N PHE A 368 -23.15 32.53 -16.43
CA PHE A 368 -23.89 31.28 -16.65
C PHE A 368 -25.42 31.40 -16.70
N ILE A 369 -25.99 32.48 -16.13
CA ILE A 369 -27.45 32.62 -16.02
C ILE A 369 -28.12 32.67 -17.39
N THR A 370 -27.39 33.14 -18.40
CA THR A 370 -27.87 33.27 -19.78
C THR A 370 -27.68 32.00 -20.64
N LEU A 371 -26.99 30.94 -20.17
CA LEU A 371 -26.87 29.64 -20.87
C LEU A 371 -28.18 28.84 -20.93
N ASP A 372 -29.23 29.30 -20.24
CA ASP A 372 -30.57 28.67 -20.24
C ASP A 372 -31.34 28.84 -21.58
N GLN A 373 -30.86 29.70 -22.48
CA GLN A 373 -31.59 30.09 -23.68
C GLN A 373 -31.01 29.52 -24.98
N ASN A 374 -30.66 28.22 -25.10
CA ASN A 374 -30.24 27.59 -26.38
C ASN A 374 -29.18 28.37 -27.22
N VAL A 375 -28.46 29.30 -26.60
CA VAL A 375 -27.56 30.27 -27.20
C VAL A 375 -26.50 30.51 -26.12
N LEU A 376 -25.24 30.26 -26.43
CA LEU A 376 -24.15 30.70 -25.58
C LEU A 376 -24.25 32.23 -25.56
N PRO A 377 -24.46 32.85 -24.39
CA PRO A 377 -24.79 34.27 -24.31
C PRO A 377 -23.76 35.07 -25.08
N HIS A 378 -24.22 36.08 -25.82
CA HIS A 378 -23.31 36.98 -26.50
C HIS A 378 -22.25 37.50 -25.53
N GLU A 379 -22.52 37.72 -24.22
CA GLU A 379 -21.50 38.10 -23.21
C GLU A 379 -20.55 36.98 -22.73
N VAL A 380 -20.88 35.68 -22.85
CA VAL A 380 -20.00 34.56 -22.48
C VAL A 380 -19.15 34.13 -23.67
N ALA A 381 -19.78 34.09 -24.84
CA ALA A 381 -19.08 34.11 -26.11
C ALA A 381 -18.13 35.31 -26.10
N TRP A 382 -18.62 36.52 -25.84
CA TRP A 382 -17.79 37.71 -25.75
C TRP A 382 -16.81 37.71 -24.59
N GLY A 383 -17.05 37.09 -23.45
CA GLY A 383 -16.03 36.94 -22.39
C GLY A 383 -14.86 36.09 -22.84
N SER A 384 -15.15 35.10 -23.70
CA SER A 384 -14.16 34.27 -24.39
C SER A 384 -13.50 35.00 -25.58
N PHE A 385 -14.17 36.00 -26.17
CA PHE A 385 -13.74 36.69 -27.42
C PHE A 385 -13.24 38.14 -27.26
N LEU A 386 -13.56 38.86 -26.17
CA LEU A 386 -13.25 40.28 -25.96
C LEU A 386 -11.78 40.55 -25.66
N PHE A 387 -11.03 39.56 -25.18
CA PHE A 387 -9.61 39.73 -24.91
C PHE A 387 -8.74 39.63 -26.17
N TYR A 388 -9.32 39.35 -27.34
CA TYR A 388 -8.61 39.39 -28.62
C TYR A 388 -8.08 40.80 -28.96
N LYS A 389 -8.54 41.87 -28.28
CA LYS A 389 -8.23 43.24 -28.70
C LYS A 389 -8.30 44.30 -27.57
N SER A 390 -7.81 44.04 -26.35
CA SER A 390 -7.32 45.19 -25.55
C SER A 390 -5.97 45.62 -26.14
N GLN A 391 -6.04 46.31 -27.27
CA GLN A 391 -4.96 46.69 -28.17
C GLN A 391 -3.93 47.66 -27.56
N ASP A 392 -4.09 48.03 -26.29
CA ASP A 392 -3.29 49.07 -25.62
C ASP A 392 -2.20 48.54 -24.67
N ASP A 393 -2.14 47.23 -24.41
CA ASP A 393 -0.98 46.66 -23.72
C ASP A 393 0.07 46.23 -24.75
N GLU A 394 1.34 46.54 -24.49
CA GLU A 394 2.54 46.12 -25.26
C GLU A 394 2.73 44.57 -25.34
N SER A 395 1.66 43.80 -25.11
CA SER A 395 1.54 42.35 -25.01
C SER A 395 1.59 41.59 -26.34
N GLY A 396 1.66 42.25 -27.50
CA GLY A 396 1.71 41.55 -28.79
C GLY A 396 2.96 40.70 -29.01
N ILE A 397 4.00 40.88 -28.17
CA ILE A 397 5.27 40.18 -28.31
C ILE A 397 5.34 38.99 -27.36
N ASN A 398 4.92 39.12 -26.10
CA ASN A 398 5.15 38.11 -25.05
C ASN A 398 4.21 36.89 -25.17
N PRO A 399 4.75 35.66 -25.05
CA PRO A 399 3.91 34.47 -24.93
C PRO A 399 3.15 34.51 -23.60
N GLY A 400 1.92 34.02 -23.59
CA GLY A 400 1.16 33.95 -22.35
C GLY A 400 0.21 32.77 -22.27
N PHE A 401 -0.18 32.52 -21.02
CA PHE A 401 -1.08 31.46 -20.59
C PHE A 401 -2.24 32.10 -19.83
N GLU A 402 -3.43 31.92 -20.38
CA GLU A 402 -4.69 32.41 -19.83
C GLU A 402 -5.43 31.30 -19.11
N ILE A 403 -6.03 31.63 -17.97
CA ILE A 403 -7.13 30.84 -17.44
C ILE A 403 -8.34 31.73 -17.22
N ILE A 404 -9.47 31.36 -17.81
CA ILE A 404 -10.76 31.96 -17.52
C ILE A 404 -11.50 31.01 -16.58
N CYS A 405 -11.89 31.52 -15.40
CA CYS A 405 -12.57 30.73 -14.37
C CYS A 405 -14.03 31.13 -14.26
N VAL A 406 -14.93 30.16 -14.26
CA VAL A 406 -16.37 30.40 -14.16
C VAL A 406 -17.02 29.47 -13.14
N ASP A 407 -17.94 29.99 -12.33
CA ASP A 407 -18.74 29.17 -11.41
C ASP A 407 -19.71 28.25 -12.16
N ASN A 408 -19.58 26.94 -11.94
CA ASN A 408 -20.49 25.93 -12.46
C ASN A 408 -21.73 25.79 -11.58
N THR A 409 -22.53 26.86 -11.51
CA THR A 409 -23.72 26.94 -10.64
C THR A 409 -24.81 25.93 -11.01
N LYS A 410 -24.81 25.45 -12.26
CA LYS A 410 -25.76 24.46 -12.78
C LYS A 410 -25.25 23.02 -12.66
N SER A 411 -24.05 22.78 -12.11
CA SER A 411 -23.43 21.46 -12.02
C SER A 411 -23.39 20.73 -13.36
N LEU A 412 -23.10 21.45 -14.44
CA LEU A 412 -22.95 20.86 -15.76
C LEU A 412 -21.75 19.93 -15.78
N THR A 413 -21.90 18.79 -16.43
CA THR A 413 -20.75 17.96 -16.79
C THR A 413 -19.98 18.60 -17.95
N GLN A 414 -18.77 18.11 -18.19
CA GLN A 414 -17.94 18.57 -19.31
C GLN A 414 -18.63 18.29 -20.65
N GLU A 415 -19.30 17.14 -20.79
CA GLU A 415 -20.11 16.78 -21.96
C GLU A 415 -21.31 17.73 -22.16
N ASP A 416 -22.00 18.10 -21.07
CA ASP A 416 -23.12 19.05 -21.13
C ASP A 416 -22.65 20.42 -21.63
N TYR A 417 -21.50 20.89 -21.16
CA TYR A 417 -20.93 22.15 -21.62
C TYR A 417 -20.54 22.10 -23.09
N LEU A 418 -19.89 21.01 -23.54
CA LEU A 418 -19.55 20.83 -24.96
C LEU A 418 -20.81 20.80 -25.83
N ALA A 419 -21.85 20.08 -25.41
CA ALA A 419 -23.12 20.03 -26.15
C ALA A 419 -23.75 21.42 -26.30
N LEU A 420 -23.69 22.25 -25.24
CA LEU A 420 -24.14 23.65 -25.29
C LEU A 420 -23.26 24.50 -26.22
N ALA A 421 -21.95 24.33 -26.19
CA ALA A 421 -21.03 25.04 -27.07
C ALA A 421 -21.26 24.70 -28.55
N LEU A 422 -21.46 23.41 -28.87
CA LEU A 422 -21.74 22.92 -30.23
C LEU A 422 -23.12 23.35 -30.74
N ALA A 423 -24.08 23.63 -29.85
CA ALA A 423 -25.41 24.10 -30.21
C ALA A 423 -25.45 25.62 -30.52
N ASN A 424 -24.33 26.34 -30.40
CA ASN A 424 -24.24 27.76 -30.68
C ASN A 424 -24.54 28.06 -32.16
N LYS A 425 -25.37 29.09 -32.42
CA LYS A 425 -25.79 29.50 -33.77
C LYS A 425 -24.97 30.66 -34.34
N ASP A 426 -24.30 31.39 -33.48
CA ASP A 426 -23.53 32.59 -33.82
C ASP A 426 -22.08 32.26 -34.18
N TYR A 427 -21.61 31.06 -33.80
CA TYR A 427 -20.23 30.60 -34.02
C TYR A 427 -20.22 29.16 -34.52
N GLU A 428 -19.26 28.86 -35.39
CA GLU A 428 -18.93 27.49 -35.78
C GLU A 428 -17.99 26.90 -34.72
N VAL A 429 -18.52 26.00 -33.89
CA VAL A 429 -17.76 25.31 -32.85
C VAL A 429 -17.52 23.86 -33.27
N SER A 430 -16.28 23.41 -33.19
CA SER A 430 -15.92 22.00 -33.30
C SER A 430 -15.10 21.57 -32.08
N HIS A 431 -15.09 20.27 -31.80
CA HIS A 431 -14.28 19.71 -30.72
C HIS A 431 -13.48 18.51 -31.24
N GLU A 432 -12.32 18.27 -30.62
CA GLU A 432 -11.52 17.06 -30.79
C GLU A 432 -11.56 16.19 -29.53
N ASP A 433 -11.04 14.96 -29.63
CA ASP A 433 -11.03 13.99 -28.55
C ASP A 433 -10.41 14.57 -27.25
N SER A 434 -10.97 14.14 -26.12
CA SER A 434 -10.49 14.50 -24.79
C SER A 434 -8.99 14.25 -24.66
N LEU A 435 -8.28 15.23 -24.14
CA LEU A 435 -6.85 15.19 -23.88
C LEU A 435 -6.57 15.39 -22.39
N LYS A 436 -5.33 15.09 -21.99
CA LYS A 436 -4.93 15.20 -20.58
C LYS A 436 -3.69 16.05 -20.46
N TRP A 437 -3.77 17.13 -19.67
CA TRP A 437 -2.63 17.93 -19.27
C TRP A 437 -2.29 17.62 -17.81
N GLY A 438 -1.22 16.86 -17.61
CA GLY A 438 -0.81 16.36 -16.30
C GLY A 438 -1.91 15.50 -15.68
N GLU A 439 -2.54 16.01 -14.63
CA GLU A 439 -3.65 15.34 -13.94
C GLU A 439 -5.03 15.82 -14.41
N VAL A 440 -5.08 16.87 -15.23
CA VAL A 440 -6.30 17.59 -15.58
C VAL A 440 -6.82 17.11 -16.94
N PRO A 441 -8.00 16.46 -17.00
CA PRO A 441 -8.69 16.18 -18.25
C PRO A 441 -9.21 17.48 -18.89
N LEU A 442 -9.06 17.59 -20.20
CA LEU A 442 -9.45 18.76 -20.98
C LEU A 442 -10.08 18.32 -22.31
N ASP A 443 -10.97 19.11 -22.86
CA ASP A 443 -11.42 18.98 -24.25
C ASP A 443 -10.90 20.14 -25.08
N LEU A 444 -10.47 19.81 -26.30
CA LEU A 444 -10.00 20.81 -27.26
C LEU A 444 -11.19 21.31 -28.07
N VAL A 445 -11.44 22.62 -27.97
CA VAL A 445 -12.56 23.28 -28.64
C VAL A 445 -12.02 24.32 -29.60
N TYR A 446 -12.40 24.19 -30.86
CA TYR A 446 -12.13 25.16 -31.91
C TYR A 446 -13.36 26.03 -32.09
N VAL A 447 -13.15 27.34 -32.14
CA VAL A 447 -14.23 28.30 -32.38
C VAL A 447 -13.89 29.19 -33.54
N LYS A 448 -14.80 29.29 -34.51
CA LYS A 448 -14.71 30.20 -35.64
C LYS A 448 -15.95 31.09 -35.70
N GLY A 449 -15.75 32.37 -35.93
CA GLY A 449 -16.87 33.30 -36.12
C GLY A 449 -16.42 34.64 -36.68
N THR A 450 -17.34 35.61 -36.61
CA THR A 450 -17.11 36.98 -37.06
C THR A 450 -17.31 37.92 -35.87
N ASN A 451 -16.35 38.80 -35.61
CA ASN A 451 -16.48 39.78 -34.53
C ASN A 451 -17.46 40.91 -34.90
N SER A 452 -17.72 41.84 -33.97
CA SER A 452 -18.60 43.00 -34.19
C SER A 452 -18.13 43.93 -35.32
N GLU A 453 -16.85 43.86 -35.71
CA GLU A 453 -16.25 44.63 -36.79
C GLU A 453 -16.36 43.93 -38.16
N GLY A 454 -16.91 42.71 -38.21
CA GLY A 454 -16.99 41.92 -39.43
C GLY A 454 -15.73 41.12 -39.75
N GLU A 455 -14.74 41.08 -38.87
CA GLU A 455 -13.50 40.32 -39.06
C GLU A 455 -13.71 38.85 -38.65
N GLU A 456 -13.36 37.91 -39.54
CA GLU A 456 -13.33 36.50 -39.19
C GLU A 456 -12.19 36.21 -38.20
N PHE A 457 -12.47 35.38 -37.20
CA PHE A 457 -11.46 34.89 -36.28
C PHE A 457 -11.58 33.37 -36.11
N ARG A 458 -10.46 32.77 -35.70
CA ARG A 458 -10.37 31.38 -35.25
C ARG A 458 -9.64 31.36 -33.91
N ASP A 459 -10.18 30.62 -32.96
CA ASP A 459 -9.59 30.46 -31.63
C ASP A 459 -9.57 28.99 -31.21
N VAL A 460 -8.59 28.65 -30.39
CA VAL A 460 -8.38 27.29 -29.85
C VAL A 460 -8.38 27.38 -28.33
N GLN A 461 -9.25 26.61 -27.69
CA GLN A 461 -9.46 26.66 -26.25
C GLN A 461 -9.43 25.25 -25.66
N TYR A 462 -8.91 25.14 -24.44
CA TYR A 462 -8.93 23.90 -23.68
C TYR A 462 -9.89 24.03 -22.52
N VAL A 463 -10.92 23.22 -22.52
CA VAL A 463 -12.02 23.30 -21.55
C VAL A 463 -11.85 22.20 -20.51
N GLY A 464 -12.02 22.53 -19.23
CA GLY A 464 -12.01 21.53 -18.16
C GLY A 464 -12.83 21.94 -16.94
N LEU A 465 -13.00 20.99 -16.02
CA LEU A 465 -13.68 21.17 -14.74
C LEU A 465 -12.70 21.06 -13.57
N SER A 466 -12.94 21.83 -12.52
CA SER A 466 -12.23 21.69 -11.24
C SER A 466 -12.44 20.29 -10.65
N LYS A 467 -11.57 19.86 -9.74
CA LYS A 467 -11.64 18.52 -9.10
C LYS A 467 -12.96 18.27 -8.38
N ASP A 468 -13.61 19.33 -7.89
CA ASP A 468 -14.91 19.29 -7.23
C ASP A 468 -16.08 19.66 -8.17
N GLU A 469 -15.79 19.83 -9.46
CA GLU A 469 -16.72 20.16 -10.55
C GLU A 469 -17.49 21.48 -10.36
N LYS A 470 -17.10 22.30 -9.38
CA LYS A 470 -17.75 23.59 -9.08
C LYS A 470 -17.29 24.73 -9.96
N LYS A 471 -16.16 24.60 -10.63
CA LYS A 471 -15.64 25.61 -11.55
C LYS A 471 -15.45 24.99 -12.92
N LEU A 472 -15.96 25.65 -13.94
CA LEU A 472 -15.56 25.44 -15.33
C LEU A 472 -14.39 26.38 -15.62
N PHE A 473 -13.43 25.91 -16.39
CA PHE A 473 -12.33 26.75 -16.82
C PHE A 473 -11.96 26.56 -18.27
N LEU A 474 -11.46 27.64 -18.86
CA LEU A 474 -10.94 27.69 -20.22
C LEU A 474 -9.47 28.08 -20.14
N ILE A 475 -8.62 27.31 -20.80
CA ILE A 475 -7.20 27.60 -20.91
C ILE A 475 -6.89 28.03 -22.33
N LYS A 476 -6.13 29.12 -22.47
CA LYS A 476 -5.71 29.66 -23.77
C LYS A 476 -4.24 30.02 -23.77
N TRP A 477 -3.62 29.88 -24.93
CA TRP A 477 -2.29 30.41 -25.22
C TRP A 477 -2.42 31.63 -26.13
N TRP A 478 -1.62 32.67 -25.92
CA TRP A 478 -1.51 33.80 -26.85
C TRP A 478 -0.05 34.18 -27.07
N GLY A 479 0.24 34.98 -28.10
CA GLY A 479 1.61 35.32 -28.49
C GLY A 479 2.36 34.15 -29.15
N VAL A 480 1.62 33.09 -29.48
CA VAL A 480 2.06 31.85 -30.13
C VAL A 480 1.19 31.66 -31.37
N ASP A 481 1.50 32.38 -32.46
CA ASP A 481 0.69 32.43 -33.69
C ASP A 481 0.82 31.14 -34.50
N GLU A 482 -0.26 30.32 -34.55
CA GLU A 482 -0.37 29.01 -35.23
C GLU A 482 0.14 28.96 -36.67
N GLU A 483 -0.07 30.02 -37.47
CA GLU A 483 0.38 30.03 -38.87
C GLU A 483 1.86 30.39 -39.02
N LYS A 484 2.48 31.01 -38.01
CA LYS A 484 3.93 31.29 -37.95
C LYS A 484 4.73 30.20 -37.23
N PHE A 485 4.11 29.07 -36.91
CA PHE A 485 4.69 27.94 -36.15
C PHE A 485 5.99 27.37 -36.73
N ALA A 486 6.26 27.54 -38.03
CA ALA A 486 7.48 27.01 -38.64
C ALA A 486 8.79 27.61 -38.07
N THR A 487 8.71 28.71 -37.32
CA THR A 487 9.85 29.43 -36.73
C THR A 487 9.67 29.74 -35.24
N ILE A 488 8.90 28.92 -34.52
CA ILE A 488 8.88 29.00 -33.05
C ILE A 488 10.27 28.63 -32.51
N SER A 489 10.73 29.35 -31.48
CA SER A 489 11.94 28.97 -30.78
C SER A 489 11.70 27.61 -30.11
N ALA A 490 12.59 26.64 -30.30
CA ALA A 490 12.46 25.31 -29.68
C ALA A 490 12.21 25.37 -28.16
N GLN A 491 12.59 26.49 -27.52
CA GLN A 491 12.33 26.79 -26.12
C GLN A 491 10.83 26.95 -25.80
N LEU A 492 10.04 27.64 -26.63
CA LEU A 492 8.60 27.83 -26.37
C LEU A 492 7.83 26.51 -26.45
N ASP A 493 8.18 25.65 -27.40
CA ASP A 493 7.57 24.33 -27.51
C ASP A 493 7.92 23.46 -26.28
N GLU A 494 9.16 23.52 -25.80
CA GLU A 494 9.58 22.87 -24.57
C GLU A 494 8.82 23.41 -23.35
N ASP A 495 8.64 24.73 -23.25
CA ASP A 495 7.93 25.38 -22.15
C ASP A 495 6.44 25.01 -22.14
N MET A 496 5.77 25.07 -23.30
CA MET A 496 4.37 24.65 -23.43
C MET A 496 4.20 23.17 -23.12
N LEU A 497 5.09 22.30 -23.61
CA LEU A 497 5.04 20.88 -23.29
C LEU A 497 5.20 20.63 -21.79
N MET A 498 6.14 21.34 -21.16
CA MET A 498 6.39 21.23 -19.73
C MET A 498 5.18 21.71 -18.91
N MET A 499 4.60 22.86 -19.27
CA MET A 499 3.41 23.38 -18.58
C MET A 499 2.22 22.43 -18.71
N ARG A 500 2.00 21.86 -19.90
CA ARG A 500 0.96 20.85 -20.13
C ARG A 500 1.17 19.60 -19.28
N LYS A 501 2.39 19.07 -19.19
CA LYS A 501 2.68 17.86 -18.40
C LYS A 501 2.51 18.05 -16.90
N ASN A 502 2.70 19.27 -16.41
CA ASN A 502 2.77 19.55 -14.97
C ASN A 502 1.54 20.27 -14.42
N LEU A 503 0.50 20.49 -15.22
CA LEU A 503 -0.77 21.03 -14.75
C LEU A 503 -1.46 20.03 -13.81
N LYS A 504 -1.85 20.48 -12.61
CA LYS A 504 -2.47 19.62 -11.59
C LYS A 504 -3.63 20.30 -10.92
N TYR A 505 -4.50 19.50 -10.32
CA TYR A 505 -5.50 20.01 -9.39
C TYR A 505 -4.84 20.47 -8.09
N ARG A 506 -5.34 21.56 -7.51
CA ARG A 506 -4.94 22.01 -6.19
C ARG A 506 -5.75 21.29 -5.13
N ASP A 507 -5.09 20.59 -4.22
CA ASP A 507 -5.76 20.04 -3.03
C ASP A 507 -6.09 21.17 -2.05
N VAL A 508 -7.39 21.51 -1.98
CA VAL A 508 -7.92 22.57 -1.11
C VAL A 508 -7.59 22.34 0.37
N ASN A 509 -7.32 21.08 0.76
CA ASN A 509 -6.98 20.69 2.13
C ASN A 509 -5.48 20.87 2.48
N GLU A 510 -4.56 20.81 1.51
CA GLU A 510 -3.13 21.05 1.77
C GLU A 510 -2.88 22.52 2.15
N THR A 511 -3.63 23.45 1.54
CA THR A 511 -3.48 24.88 1.81
C THR A 511 -3.82 25.25 3.25
N ILE A 512 -4.81 24.60 3.88
CA ILE A 512 -5.15 24.86 5.29
C ILE A 512 -4.16 24.17 6.24
N SER A 513 -3.69 22.97 5.90
CA SER A 513 -2.76 22.20 6.74
C SER A 513 -1.35 22.81 6.78
N ASP A 514 -0.83 23.28 5.65
CA ASP A 514 0.49 23.90 5.58
C ASP A 514 0.51 25.30 6.21
N LEU A 515 -0.54 26.09 6.00
CA LEU A 515 -0.72 27.37 6.71
C LEU A 515 -0.88 27.16 8.22
N THR A 516 -1.66 26.17 8.68
CA THR A 516 -1.86 25.91 10.12
C THR A 516 -0.57 25.38 10.77
N THR A 517 0.19 24.54 10.08
CA THR A 517 1.45 23.97 10.59
C THR A 517 2.57 25.01 10.61
N GLN A 518 2.66 25.91 9.62
CA GLN A 518 3.59 27.04 9.66
C GLN A 518 3.20 28.12 10.67
N PHE A 519 1.90 28.40 10.87
CA PHE A 519 1.43 29.36 11.89
C PHE A 519 1.65 28.84 13.33
N LEU A 520 1.53 27.53 13.54
CA LEU A 520 1.80 26.90 14.84
C LEU A 520 3.30 26.77 15.15
N ASN A 521 4.14 26.58 14.12
CA ASN A 521 5.60 26.50 14.30
C ASN A 521 6.26 27.89 14.43
N SER A 522 5.74 28.93 13.76
CA SER A 522 6.25 30.31 13.88
C SER A 522 5.93 30.94 15.25
N ASN A 523 4.82 30.57 15.88
CA ASN A 523 4.49 31.02 17.25
C ASN A 523 5.25 30.28 18.36
N LYS A 524 5.82 29.09 18.08
CA LYS A 524 6.69 28.38 19.04
C LYS A 524 8.15 28.86 19.02
N SER A 525 8.60 29.55 17.97
CA SER A 525 10.02 29.91 17.83
C SER A 525 10.39 31.31 18.38
N ASN A 526 9.43 32.09 18.88
CA ASN A 526 9.69 33.45 19.42
C ASN A 526 10.00 33.49 20.92
N ASN A 527 10.19 32.35 21.58
CA ASN A 527 10.64 32.28 22.97
C ASN A 527 11.76 31.25 23.14
N GLN A 528 12.91 31.49 22.51
CA GLN A 528 14.22 31.36 23.14
C GLN A 528 15.37 31.62 22.14
N GLN A 529 16.36 32.33 22.67
CA GLN A 529 17.76 32.32 22.28
C GLN A 529 18.26 33.36 21.26
N SER A 530 18.73 34.46 21.87
CA SER A 530 19.75 35.36 21.36
C SER A 530 21.13 34.68 21.32
N THR A 531 22.03 35.28 20.52
CA THR A 531 23.48 35.07 20.36
C THR A 531 23.98 33.86 19.55
N ASN A 532 24.18 34.04 18.24
CA ASN A 532 25.53 34.28 17.68
C ASN A 532 25.49 34.55 16.17
N THR A 533 26.17 35.64 15.79
CA THR A 533 26.30 36.24 14.46
C THR A 533 27.08 35.39 13.47
N ASN A 534 26.45 35.08 12.33
CA ASN A 534 27.09 35.04 11.02
C ASN A 534 26.10 35.62 10.00
N SER A 535 26.33 36.87 9.61
CA SER A 535 25.47 37.62 8.69
C SER A 535 25.54 37.03 7.28
N GLN A 536 24.70 36.05 6.99
CA GLN A 536 24.21 35.86 5.63
C GLN A 536 23.30 37.05 5.32
N VAL A 537 23.70 37.83 4.31
CA VAL A 537 22.90 38.90 3.75
C VAL A 537 21.62 38.26 3.21
N SER A 538 20.53 38.32 3.98
CA SER A 538 19.20 37.96 3.50
C SER A 538 18.90 38.87 2.32
N SER A 539 18.88 38.32 1.11
CA SER A 539 18.50 39.04 -0.10
C SER A 539 17.10 39.62 0.12
N CYS A 540 17.03 40.95 0.20
CA CYS A 540 15.79 41.66 0.42
C CYS A 540 15.26 42.12 -0.93
N THR A 541 14.01 41.81 -1.24
CA THR A 541 13.36 42.19 -2.49
C THR A 541 12.66 43.54 -2.30
N PRO A 542 13.08 44.62 -2.98
CA PRO A 542 12.39 45.90 -2.91
C PRO A 542 11.04 45.77 -3.63
N PHE A 543 9.96 46.21 -2.98
CA PHE A 543 8.65 46.25 -3.62
C PHE A 543 7.97 47.59 -3.37
N ASN A 544 7.63 48.27 -4.47
CA ASN A 544 7.07 49.61 -4.44
C ASN A 544 5.58 49.58 -4.80
N ILE A 545 4.73 49.69 -3.78
CA ILE A 545 3.29 49.88 -3.93
C ILE A 545 3.06 51.39 -4.02
N ARG A 546 2.69 51.87 -5.21
CA ARG A 546 2.67 53.30 -5.52
C ARG A 546 1.38 54.02 -5.09
N GLU A 547 0.28 53.29 -4.93
CA GLU A 547 -1.05 53.89 -4.81
C GLU A 547 -1.94 53.14 -3.81
N GLY A 548 -2.88 53.86 -3.21
CA GLY A 548 -3.88 53.31 -2.27
C GLY A 548 -3.42 53.27 -0.80
N GLU A 549 -4.23 52.61 0.04
CA GLU A 549 -4.01 52.51 1.49
C GLU A 549 -2.82 51.63 1.89
N PHE A 550 -2.23 50.91 0.93
CA PHE A 550 -1.10 50.00 1.13
C PHE A 550 0.22 50.54 0.56
N ALA A 551 0.30 51.84 0.27
CA ALA A 551 1.51 52.45 -0.30
C ALA A 551 2.74 52.17 0.58
N SER A 552 3.77 51.58 -0.01
CA SER A 552 5.00 51.16 0.69
C SER A 552 6.16 51.04 -0.30
N ASN A 553 7.36 51.48 0.11
CA ASN A 553 8.59 51.35 -0.68
C ASN A 553 9.66 50.49 0.01
N LYS A 554 9.23 49.66 0.97
CA LYS A 554 10.10 48.87 1.83
C LYS A 554 10.70 47.67 1.11
N CYS A 555 11.73 47.10 1.70
CA CYS A 555 12.29 45.83 1.26
C CYS A 555 11.74 44.68 2.12
N TYR A 556 11.39 43.56 1.47
CA TYR A 556 10.76 42.40 2.10
C TYR A 556 11.64 41.15 1.97
N SER A 557 11.42 40.16 2.84
CA SER A 557 11.92 38.80 2.58
C SER A 557 11.19 38.21 1.37
N GLN A 558 11.75 37.20 0.70
CA GLN A 558 11.09 36.57 -0.44
C GLN A 558 9.70 36.03 -0.09
N GLN A 559 9.57 35.39 1.08
CA GLN A 559 8.29 34.89 1.60
C GLN A 559 7.29 36.04 1.84
N ASP A 560 7.71 37.11 2.53
CA ASP A 560 6.82 38.25 2.79
C ASP A 560 6.42 38.95 1.49
N TYR A 561 7.29 38.97 0.47
CA TYR A 561 6.98 39.50 -0.86
C TYR A 561 5.92 38.67 -1.57
N ASP A 562 6.07 37.34 -1.61
CA ASP A 562 5.13 36.43 -2.25
C ASP A 562 3.75 36.47 -1.55
N ASP A 563 3.75 36.51 -0.20
CA ASP A 563 2.54 36.67 0.59
C ASP A 563 1.87 38.03 0.30
N LEU A 564 2.64 39.11 0.21
CA LEU A 564 2.12 40.45 -0.06
C LEU A 564 1.44 40.54 -1.42
N GLN A 565 2.04 39.96 -2.47
CA GLN A 565 1.44 39.87 -3.81
C GLN A 565 0.11 39.10 -3.78
N TYR A 566 0.12 37.93 -3.12
CA TYR A 566 -1.06 37.08 -3.00
C TYR A 566 -2.21 37.81 -2.31
N TYR A 567 -1.96 38.44 -1.16
CA TYR A 567 -3.02 39.11 -0.40
C TYR A 567 -3.50 40.40 -1.07
N LEU A 568 -2.64 41.14 -1.77
CA LEU A 568 -3.06 42.30 -2.58
C LEU A 568 -4.03 41.90 -3.70
N GLN A 569 -3.75 40.79 -4.41
CA GLN A 569 -4.66 40.29 -5.43
C GLN A 569 -6.02 39.89 -4.84
N ARG A 570 -6.02 39.19 -3.69
CA ARG A 570 -7.25 38.78 -2.99
C ARG A 570 -8.06 39.96 -2.45
N PHE A 571 -7.37 40.98 -1.94
CA PHE A 571 -7.99 42.23 -1.51
C PHE A 571 -8.72 42.90 -2.68
N ASN A 572 -8.05 43.06 -3.83
CA ASN A 572 -8.63 43.69 -5.02
C ASN A 572 -9.84 42.91 -5.55
N SER A 573 -9.75 41.57 -5.58
CA SER A 573 -10.87 40.71 -5.96
C SER A 573 -12.07 40.88 -5.02
N SER A 574 -11.84 40.90 -3.71
CA SER A 574 -12.92 41.09 -2.71
C SER A 574 -13.52 42.50 -2.80
N ALA A 575 -12.70 43.52 -3.03
CA ALA A 575 -13.16 44.90 -3.29
C ALA A 575 -14.03 45.00 -4.54
N ALA A 576 -13.69 44.26 -5.60
CA ALA A 576 -14.52 44.18 -6.80
C ALA A 576 -15.88 43.50 -6.53
N THR A 577 -15.89 42.40 -5.77
CA THR A 577 -17.13 41.72 -5.34
C THR A 577 -18.00 42.64 -4.50
N TYR A 578 -17.42 43.35 -3.52
CA TYR A 578 -18.14 44.32 -2.69
C TYR A 578 -18.80 45.42 -3.54
N ASN A 579 -18.03 46.04 -4.43
CA ASN A 579 -18.55 47.10 -5.31
C ASN A 579 -19.63 46.57 -6.27
N GLY A 580 -19.45 45.34 -6.77
CA GLY A 580 -20.44 44.65 -7.60
C GLY A 580 -21.75 44.41 -6.85
N ALA A 581 -21.68 43.89 -5.63
CA ALA A 581 -22.84 43.66 -4.78
C ALA A 581 -23.56 44.98 -4.44
N VAL A 582 -22.81 46.03 -4.07
CA VAL A 582 -23.39 47.36 -3.78
C VAL A 582 -24.10 47.95 -5.01
N ALA A 583 -23.49 47.83 -6.20
CA ALA A 583 -24.12 48.29 -7.44
C ALA A 583 -25.38 47.47 -7.75
N SER A 584 -25.33 46.14 -7.62
CA SER A 584 -26.48 45.26 -7.84
C SER A 584 -27.63 45.57 -6.88
N MET A 585 -27.34 45.75 -5.59
CA MET A 585 -28.34 46.13 -4.58
C MET A 585 -29.09 47.41 -4.93
N SER A 586 -28.45 48.38 -5.59
CA SER A 586 -29.13 49.62 -6.03
C SER A 586 -30.24 49.38 -7.07
N ILE A 587 -30.18 48.23 -7.76
CA ILE A 587 -31.14 47.78 -8.77
C ILE A 587 -32.12 46.79 -8.13
N THR A 588 -31.60 45.78 -7.43
CA THR A 588 -32.37 44.63 -6.95
C THR A 588 -33.15 44.93 -5.67
N CYS A 589 -32.67 45.83 -4.82
CA CYS A 589 -33.29 46.10 -3.51
C CYS A 589 -34.28 47.29 -3.49
N ASN A 590 -34.53 47.96 -4.63
CA ASN A 590 -35.34 49.19 -4.69
C ASN A 590 -36.84 48.99 -5.05
N GLY A 591 -37.43 47.82 -4.74
CA GLY A 591 -38.88 47.75 -4.49
C GLY A 591 -39.76 46.94 -5.43
N SER A 592 -39.26 45.85 -6.03
CA SER A 592 -40.16 44.82 -6.61
C SER A 592 -39.92 43.48 -5.94
N ASP A 593 -41.00 42.77 -5.57
CA ASP A 593 -40.93 41.42 -4.99
C ASP A 593 -40.22 40.40 -5.90
N PHE A 594 -40.10 40.73 -7.20
CA PHE A 594 -39.42 39.91 -8.20
C PHE A 594 -37.93 39.69 -7.92
N PHE A 595 -37.24 40.67 -7.30
CA PHE A 595 -35.80 40.60 -7.04
C PHE A 595 -35.44 40.27 -5.58
N LYS A 596 -36.41 39.80 -4.79
CA LYS A 596 -36.22 39.60 -3.36
C LYS A 596 -35.07 38.64 -3.04
N ASP A 597 -34.99 37.51 -3.75
CA ASP A 597 -33.95 36.51 -3.51
C ASP A 597 -32.57 37.01 -3.94
N GLN A 598 -32.48 37.72 -5.07
CA GLN A 598 -31.24 38.33 -5.53
C GLN A 598 -30.76 39.44 -4.58
N CYS A 599 -31.67 40.29 -4.09
CA CYS A 599 -31.33 41.32 -3.11
C CYS A 599 -30.79 40.70 -1.80
N GLU A 600 -31.36 39.58 -1.33
CA GLU A 600 -30.84 38.88 -0.15
C GLU A 600 -29.48 38.21 -0.41
N GLN A 601 -29.24 37.71 -1.63
CA GLN A 601 -27.93 37.18 -2.02
C GLN A 601 -26.88 38.30 -2.10
N ASP A 602 -27.19 39.41 -2.76
CA ASP A 602 -26.29 40.56 -2.88
C ASP A 602 -25.93 41.14 -1.50
N LYS A 603 -26.85 41.12 -0.53
CA LYS A 603 -26.56 41.50 0.87
C LYS A 603 -25.53 40.58 1.50
N LYS A 604 -25.68 39.25 1.33
CA LYS A 604 -24.72 38.27 1.86
C LYS A 604 -23.36 38.42 1.21
N ASP A 605 -23.32 38.59 -0.12
CA ASP A 605 -22.08 38.76 -0.86
C ASP A 605 -21.37 40.06 -0.47
N LYS A 606 -22.13 41.14 -0.23
CA LYS A 606 -21.59 42.38 0.33
C LYS A 606 -21.00 42.15 1.73
N GLU A 607 -21.74 41.55 2.66
CA GLU A 607 -21.28 41.31 4.03
C GLU A 607 -20.03 40.42 4.07
N GLN A 608 -20.01 39.35 3.27
CA GLN A 608 -18.87 38.45 3.16
C GLN A 608 -17.66 39.15 2.54
N ALA A 609 -17.83 39.85 1.41
CA ALA A 609 -16.74 40.59 0.77
C ALA A 609 -16.18 41.69 1.69
N GLU A 610 -17.03 42.36 2.47
CA GLU A 610 -16.60 43.34 3.46
C GLU A 610 -15.76 42.71 4.59
N ALA A 611 -16.15 41.53 5.07
CA ALA A 611 -15.36 40.77 6.04
C ALA A 611 -13.99 40.37 5.47
N ASP A 612 -13.95 39.89 4.22
CA ASP A 612 -12.72 39.47 3.55
C ASP A 612 -11.78 40.65 3.25
N ILE A 613 -12.31 41.79 2.79
CA ILE A 613 -11.57 43.05 2.61
C ILE A 613 -10.87 43.43 3.92
N ASN A 614 -11.59 43.42 5.05
CA ASN A 614 -11.01 43.79 6.33
C ASN A 614 -9.94 42.79 6.80
N ASN A 615 -10.15 41.49 6.58
CA ASN A 615 -9.17 40.46 6.92
C ASN A 615 -7.88 40.61 6.09
N TYR A 616 -8.00 40.77 4.78
CA TYR A 616 -6.84 40.95 3.89
C TYR A 616 -6.13 42.27 4.16
N ARG A 617 -6.87 43.37 4.40
CA ARG A 617 -6.29 44.65 4.82
C ARG A 617 -5.41 44.50 6.05
N ASN A 618 -5.88 43.80 7.08
CA ASN A 618 -5.11 43.58 8.30
C ASN A 618 -3.85 42.74 8.04
N THR A 619 -3.97 41.71 7.21
CA THR A 619 -2.83 40.84 6.84
C THR A 619 -1.78 41.61 6.05
N ILE A 620 -2.19 42.37 5.03
CA ILE A 620 -1.31 43.21 4.21
C ILE A 620 -0.57 44.22 5.07
N ASN A 621 -1.28 44.93 5.96
CA ASN A 621 -0.66 45.88 6.89
C ASN A 621 0.34 45.21 7.84
N GLY A 622 0.04 43.98 8.29
CA GLY A 622 0.97 43.17 9.07
C GLY A 622 2.26 42.84 8.34
N ILE A 623 2.17 42.54 7.03
CA ILE A 623 3.35 42.27 6.18
C ILE A 623 4.13 43.56 5.90
N ILE A 624 3.44 44.65 5.54
CA ILE A 624 4.04 45.97 5.32
C ILE A 624 4.78 46.47 6.57
N ALA A 625 4.27 46.17 7.77
CA ALA A 625 4.93 46.52 9.02
C ALA A 625 6.28 45.79 9.22
N LYS A 626 6.43 44.57 8.70
CA LYS A 626 7.68 43.79 8.75
C LYS A 626 8.75 44.28 7.75
N GLY A 627 8.33 44.91 6.66
CA GLY A 627 9.25 45.46 5.66
C GLY A 627 10.21 46.49 6.26
N ARG A 628 11.48 46.44 5.83
CA ARG A 628 12.58 47.29 6.30
C ARG A 628 12.80 48.51 5.44
#